data_AF-A0A2E2WJ02-F1
#
_entry.id   AF-A0A2E2WJ02-F1
#
_cell.length_a   1.000
_cell.length_b   1.000
_cell.length_c   1.000
_cell.angle_alpha   90.00
_cell.angle_beta   90.00
_cell.angle_gamma   90.00
#
_symmetry.space_group_name_H-M   'P 1'
#
loop_
_entity.id
_entity.type
_entity.pdbx_description
1 polymer ?
#
loop_
_entity_poly.entity_id
_entity_poly.type
_entity_poly.pdbx_seq_one_letter_code
_entity_poly.pdbx_strand_id
1 'polypeptide(L)'
;MTKAPVKPPVTFKDNKITSGKEGAYRVENIQVGKVLESWKFSLFSFEWLTPDGDMRDLSELPELEQEKYQKIMLQLSRNEPLERPVLGIGVMDNIEIGSRRDIFLTLAKQGYNKLSVHIPTANLEEFTPYL
;
A
#
# COMPACT_ATOMS: atom_id res chain seq x y z
N MET A 1 -21.01 -18.06 -15.07
CA MET A 1 -19.75 -17.49 -14.54
C MET A 1 -19.86 -15.98 -14.60
N THR A 2 -20.15 -15.32 -13.49
CA THR A 2 -20.15 -13.85 -13.38
C THR A 2 -18.71 -13.37 -13.50
N LYS A 3 -18.42 -12.50 -14.48
CA LYS A 3 -17.11 -11.81 -14.54
C LYS A 3 -16.92 -11.07 -13.23
N ALA A 4 -15.76 -11.24 -12.59
CA ALA A 4 -15.40 -10.42 -11.44
C ALA A 4 -15.54 -8.93 -11.83
N PRO A 5 -16.10 -8.09 -10.95
CA PRO A 5 -16.23 -6.67 -11.23
C PRO A 5 -14.85 -6.09 -11.58
N VAL A 6 -14.80 -5.36 -12.69
CA VAL A 6 -13.58 -4.67 -13.13
C VAL A 6 -13.29 -3.56 -12.13
N LYS A 7 -12.13 -3.62 -11.48
CA LYS A 7 -11.68 -2.60 -10.52
C LYS A 7 -11.39 -1.30 -11.28
N PRO A 8 -11.73 -0.12 -10.73
CA PRO A 8 -11.42 1.14 -11.38
C PRO A 8 -9.90 1.29 -11.56
N PRO A 9 -9.43 1.92 -12.64
CA PRO A 9 -8.01 2.23 -12.78
C PRO A 9 -7.58 3.21 -11.67
N VAL A 10 -6.38 3.01 -11.12
CA VAL A 10 -5.81 3.92 -10.12
C VAL A 10 -4.76 4.80 -10.78
N THR A 11 -4.96 6.11 -10.70
CA THR A 11 -3.95 7.09 -11.09
C THR A 11 -3.15 7.50 -9.87
N PHE A 12 -1.82 7.52 -10.00
CA PHE A 12 -0.93 7.93 -8.93
C PHE A 12 -0.22 9.24 -9.27
N LYS A 13 -0.02 10.06 -8.24
CA LYS A 13 0.91 11.18 -8.22
C LYS A 13 2.05 10.89 -7.26
N ASP A 14 3.19 11.56 -7.44
CA ASP A 14 4.33 11.35 -6.55
C ASP A 14 4.01 11.75 -5.12
N ASN A 15 4.61 11.02 -4.19
CA ASN A 15 4.44 11.28 -2.77
C ASN A 15 5.19 12.57 -2.41
N LYS A 16 4.55 13.46 -1.65
CA LYS A 16 5.20 14.72 -1.24
C LYS A 16 6.54 14.50 -0.51
N ILE A 17 6.70 13.37 0.18
CA ILE A 17 7.94 13.08 0.93
C ILE A 17 9.16 12.83 0.04
N THR A 18 8.97 12.51 -1.24
CA THR A 18 10.07 12.32 -2.19
C THR A 18 10.50 13.61 -2.88
N SER A 19 9.78 14.73 -2.65
CA SER A 19 10.08 16.01 -3.27
C SER A 19 11.47 16.52 -2.86
N GLY A 20 12.27 16.94 -3.84
CA GLY A 20 13.66 17.36 -3.67
C GLY A 20 14.64 16.20 -3.45
N LYS A 21 14.16 14.95 -3.52
CA LYS A 21 14.94 13.71 -3.38
C LYS A 21 14.59 12.72 -4.47
N GLU A 22 14.09 13.19 -5.62
CA GLU A 22 13.54 12.35 -6.68
C GLU A 22 14.55 11.30 -7.17
N GLY A 23 15.83 11.65 -7.27
CA GLY A 23 16.90 10.72 -7.65
C GLY A 23 17.20 9.63 -6.61
N ALA A 24 16.74 9.78 -5.37
CA ALA A 24 16.92 8.78 -4.31
C ALA A 24 15.82 7.71 -4.31
N TYR A 25 14.76 7.87 -5.10
CA TYR A 25 13.64 6.92 -5.18
C TYR A 25 13.41 6.46 -6.61
N ARG A 26 12.94 5.22 -6.76
CA ARG A 26 12.45 4.69 -8.02
C ARG A 26 10.98 4.34 -7.91
N VAL A 27 10.24 4.54 -8.99
CA VAL A 27 8.84 4.08 -9.10
C VAL A 27 8.84 2.65 -9.62
N GLU A 28 8.23 1.75 -8.87
CA GLU A 28 8.11 0.34 -9.21
C GLU A 28 6.65 -0.14 -9.08
N ASN A 29 6.35 -1.27 -9.71
CA ASN A 29 5.09 -1.98 -9.48
C ASN A 29 5.39 -3.21 -8.62
N ILE A 30 4.75 -3.29 -7.45
CA ILE A 30 4.92 -4.42 -6.53
C ILE A 30 3.76 -5.41 -6.62
N GLN A 31 3.96 -6.62 -6.11
CA GLN A 31 2.95 -7.64 -5.85
C GLN A 31 2.42 -7.46 -4.42
N VAL A 32 1.17 -7.02 -4.30
CA VAL A 32 0.58 -6.63 -3.00
C VAL A 32 0.58 -7.79 -2.00
N GLY A 33 0.21 -8.99 -2.43
CA GLY A 33 0.18 -10.16 -1.54
C GLY A 33 1.54 -10.46 -0.92
N LYS A 34 2.62 -10.41 -1.70
CA LYS A 34 3.99 -10.64 -1.19
C LYS A 34 4.42 -9.57 -0.21
N VAL A 35 4.05 -8.31 -0.47
CA VAL A 35 4.33 -7.20 0.45
C VAL A 35 3.56 -7.40 1.76
N LEU A 36 2.29 -7.79 1.72
CA LEU A 36 1.51 -8.06 2.93
C LEU A 36 2.08 -9.24 3.74
N GLU A 37 2.53 -10.31 3.07
CA GLU A 37 3.19 -11.44 3.74
C GLU A 37 4.45 -11.05 4.49
N SER A 38 5.20 -10.05 3.99
CA SER A 38 6.35 -9.49 4.69
C SER A 38 5.92 -8.48 5.76
N TRP A 39 4.96 -7.61 5.43
CA TRP A 39 4.49 -6.54 6.31
C TRP A 39 3.71 -7.03 7.53
N LYS A 40 3.19 -8.27 7.53
CA LYS A 40 2.50 -8.84 8.70
C LYS A 40 3.36 -8.85 9.98
N PHE A 41 4.69 -8.81 9.83
CA PHE A 41 5.64 -8.71 10.94
C PHE A 41 5.87 -7.27 11.43
N SER A 42 5.32 -6.26 10.76
CA SER A 42 5.39 -4.86 11.20
C SER A 42 4.62 -4.66 12.50
N LEU A 43 5.13 -3.76 13.34
CA LEU A 43 4.46 -3.38 14.60
C LEU A 43 3.08 -2.75 14.38
N PHE A 44 2.77 -2.30 13.17
CA PHE A 44 1.48 -1.68 12.83
C PHE A 44 0.52 -2.64 12.13
N SER A 45 0.91 -3.90 11.93
CA SER A 45 0.11 -4.86 11.15
C SER A 45 -1.24 -5.16 11.80
N PHE A 46 -1.28 -5.20 13.14
CA PHE A 46 -2.46 -5.59 13.91
C PHE A 46 -3.68 -4.66 13.70
N GLU A 47 -3.45 -3.41 13.29
CA GLU A 47 -4.52 -2.44 12.99
C GLU A 47 -5.35 -2.87 11.79
N TRP A 48 -4.74 -3.57 10.84
CA TRP A 48 -5.34 -3.91 9.54
C TRP A 48 -5.42 -5.41 9.28
N LEU A 49 -4.63 -6.21 9.98
CA LEU A 49 -4.63 -7.67 9.88
C LEU A 49 -5.23 -8.30 11.14
N THR A 50 -5.96 -9.40 10.94
CA THR A 50 -6.35 -10.32 12.00
C THR A 50 -5.11 -11.09 12.50
N PRO A 51 -5.17 -11.74 13.67
CA PRO A 51 -4.08 -12.61 14.13
C PRO A 51 -3.71 -13.73 13.15
N ASP A 52 -4.66 -14.15 12.31
CA ASP A 52 -4.45 -15.18 11.28
C ASP A 52 -3.79 -14.62 9.99
N GLY A 53 -3.60 -13.31 9.92
CA GLY A 53 -2.95 -12.63 8.78
C GLY A 53 -3.92 -12.13 7.70
N ASP A 54 -5.21 -12.33 7.87
CA ASP A 54 -6.24 -11.83 6.94
C ASP A 54 -6.49 -10.34 7.14
N MET A 55 -6.87 -9.64 6.08
CA MET A 55 -7.25 -8.23 6.21
C MET A 55 -8.60 -8.08 6.94
N ARG A 56 -8.61 -7.32 8.03
CA ARG A 56 -9.80 -6.95 8.81
C ARG A 56 -10.88 -6.32 7.94
N ASP A 57 -12.14 -6.53 8.33
CA ASP A 57 -13.27 -5.81 7.76
C ASP A 57 -13.30 -4.36 8.22
N LEU A 58 -13.96 -3.50 7.44
CA LEU A 58 -13.99 -2.07 7.71
C LEU A 58 -14.50 -1.75 9.12
N SER A 59 -15.54 -2.46 9.58
CA SER A 59 -16.11 -2.28 10.93
C SER A 59 -15.17 -2.70 12.06
N GLU A 60 -14.13 -3.46 11.76
CA GLU A 60 -13.13 -3.93 12.75
C GLU A 60 -11.90 -3.03 12.81
N LEU A 61 -11.73 -2.13 11.83
CA LEU A 61 -10.62 -1.17 11.85
C LEU A 61 -10.85 -0.12 12.95
N PRO A 62 -9.78 0.45 13.54
CA PRO A 62 -9.90 1.64 14.36
C PRO A 62 -10.62 2.77 13.62
N GLU A 63 -11.42 3.58 14.32
CA GLU A 63 -12.25 4.65 13.70
C GLU A 63 -11.44 5.56 12.77
N LEU A 64 -10.24 5.97 13.19
CA LEU A 64 -9.34 6.80 12.39
C LEU A 64 -8.93 6.13 11.06
N GLU A 65 -8.73 4.81 11.06
CA GLU A 65 -8.42 4.05 9.84
C GLU A 65 -9.66 3.88 8.96
N GLN A 66 -10.86 3.76 9.54
CA GLN A 66 -12.12 3.76 8.79
C GLN A 66 -12.32 5.08 8.04
N GLU A 67 -12.07 6.22 8.69
CA GLU A 67 -12.15 7.54 8.06
C GLU A 67 -11.18 7.69 6.89
N LYS A 68 -9.92 7.25 7.06
CA LYS A 68 -8.91 7.26 5.99
C LYS A 68 -9.34 6.38 4.82
N TYR A 69 -9.81 5.17 5.10
CA TYR A 69 -10.33 4.24 4.10
C TYR A 69 -11.45 4.88 3.28
N GLN A 70 -12.45 5.46 3.95
CA GLN A 70 -13.59 6.10 3.29
C GLN A 70 -13.15 7.29 2.41
N LYS A 71 -12.19 8.09 2.89
CA LYS A 71 -11.62 9.20 2.12
C LYS A 71 -10.95 8.69 0.84
N ILE A 72 -10.16 7.63 0.92
CA ILE A 72 -9.48 7.05 -0.25
C ILE A 72 -10.51 6.47 -1.23
N MET A 73 -11.53 5.78 -0.73
CA MET A 73 -12.63 5.28 -1.56
C MET A 73 -13.39 6.41 -2.28
N LEU A 74 -13.57 7.56 -1.62
CA LEU A 74 -14.16 8.75 -2.24
C LEU A 74 -13.26 9.33 -3.34
N GLN A 75 -11.94 9.37 -3.14
CA GLN A 75 -11.00 9.82 -4.17
C GLN A 75 -11.00 8.88 -5.37
N LEU A 76 -11.02 7.57 -5.13
CA LEU A 76 -11.13 6.56 -6.18
C LEU A 76 -12.42 6.69 -6.99
N SER A 77 -13.57 6.91 -6.34
CA SER A 77 -14.85 7.07 -7.04
C SER A 77 -14.91 8.35 -7.88
N ARG A 78 -14.09 9.36 -7.55
CA ARG A 78 -13.95 10.61 -8.28
C ARG A 78 -12.83 10.59 -9.34
N ASN A 79 -12.12 9.47 -9.49
CA ASN A 79 -10.92 9.35 -10.33
C ASN A 79 -9.84 10.39 -9.97
N GLU A 80 -9.75 10.78 -8.71
CA GLU A 80 -8.70 11.68 -8.23
C GLU A 80 -7.37 10.91 -8.08
N PRO A 81 -6.22 11.51 -8.43
CA PRO A 81 -4.93 10.86 -8.28
C PRO A 81 -4.55 10.69 -6.80
N LEU A 82 -4.24 9.45 -6.44
CA LEU A 82 -3.76 9.06 -5.11
C LEU A 82 -2.25 9.30 -4.98
N GLU A 83 -1.79 9.66 -3.79
CA GLU A 83 -0.34 9.72 -3.56
C GLU A 83 0.25 8.31 -3.55
N ARG A 84 1.34 8.14 -4.29
CA ARG A 84 2.07 6.88 -4.38
C ARG A 84 2.60 6.48 -3.00
N PRO A 85 2.31 5.25 -2.50
CA PRO A 85 2.90 4.78 -1.27
C PRO A 85 4.43 4.71 -1.36
N VAL A 86 5.10 4.93 -0.23
CA VAL A 86 6.56 4.77 -0.12
C VAL A 86 6.83 3.55 0.73
N LEU A 87 7.55 2.59 0.15
CA LEU A 87 7.94 1.34 0.80
C LEU A 87 9.44 1.36 1.05
N GLY A 88 9.89 0.65 2.08
CA GLY A 88 11.30 0.47 2.40
C GLY A 88 11.51 -0.83 3.17
N ILE A 89 12.72 -1.02 3.69
CA ILE A 89 13.07 -2.12 4.57
C ILE A 89 12.99 -1.63 6.03
N GLY A 90 12.21 -2.33 6.84
CA GLY A 90 12.08 -2.10 8.28
C GLY A 90 13.27 -2.65 9.06
N VAL A 91 13.30 -2.36 10.36
CA VAL A 91 14.42 -2.77 11.25
C VAL A 91 14.53 -4.28 11.48
N MET A 92 13.49 -5.05 11.14
CA MET A 92 13.47 -6.52 11.26
C MET A 92 13.59 -7.21 9.90
N ASP A 93 14.20 -6.54 8.92
CA ASP A 93 14.39 -7.02 7.53
C ASP A 93 13.08 -7.40 6.81
N ASN A 94 11.95 -6.87 7.28
CA ASN A 94 10.65 -6.96 6.64
C ASN A 94 10.37 -5.73 5.78
N ILE A 95 9.43 -5.84 4.84
CA ILE A 95 8.94 -4.67 4.09
C ILE A 95 8.15 -3.77 5.07
N GLU A 96 8.44 -2.48 5.02
CA GLU A 96 7.72 -1.45 5.76
C GLU A 96 7.02 -0.48 4.80
N ILE A 97 5.83 0.00 5.19
CA ILE A 97 5.06 0.98 4.41
C ILE A 97 5.19 2.33 5.12
N GLY A 98 6.23 3.08 4.76
CA GLY A 98 6.62 4.29 5.47
C GLY A 98 5.68 5.48 5.27
N SER A 99 5.23 5.73 4.05
CA SER A 99 4.29 6.84 3.74
C SER A 99 3.10 6.36 2.92
N ARG A 100 1.93 6.93 3.24
CA ARG A 100 0.63 6.59 2.63
C ARG A 100 0.27 5.11 2.76
N ARG A 101 0.49 4.57 3.97
CA ARG A 101 0.06 3.22 4.38
C ARG A 101 -1.44 3.00 4.21
N ASP A 102 -2.23 4.00 4.56
CA ASP A 102 -3.67 4.06 4.34
C ASP A 102 -4.06 3.77 2.89
N ILE A 103 -3.39 4.40 1.91
CA ILE A 103 -3.62 4.18 0.48
C ILE A 103 -3.28 2.74 0.08
N PHE A 104 -2.10 2.26 0.50
CA PHE A 104 -1.67 0.90 0.19
C PHE A 104 -2.67 -0.14 0.71
N LEU A 105 -3.03 -0.06 2.00
CA LEU A 105 -3.87 -1.05 2.66
C LEU A 105 -5.33 -0.96 2.20
N THR A 106 -5.84 0.24 1.92
CA THR A 106 -7.18 0.41 1.33
C THR A 106 -7.26 -0.28 -0.04
N LEU A 107 -6.27 -0.05 -0.91
CA LEU A 107 -6.23 -0.70 -2.23
C LEU A 107 -6.01 -2.21 -2.09
N ALA A 108 -5.20 -2.66 -1.14
CA ALA A 108 -5.05 -4.08 -0.86
C ALA A 108 -6.38 -4.73 -0.43
N LYS A 109 -7.17 -4.10 0.46
CA LYS A 109 -8.49 -4.58 0.88
C LYS A 109 -9.50 -4.58 -0.29
N GLN A 110 -9.38 -3.63 -1.21
CA GLN A 110 -10.12 -3.63 -2.48
C GLN A 110 -9.63 -4.69 -3.48
N GLY A 111 -8.61 -5.47 -3.12
CA GLY A 111 -8.05 -6.58 -3.87
C GLY A 111 -7.14 -6.16 -5.02
N TYR A 112 -6.59 -4.95 -5.03
CA TYR A 112 -5.58 -4.62 -6.04
C TYR A 112 -4.36 -5.51 -5.82
N ASN A 113 -3.99 -6.28 -6.85
CA ASN A 113 -2.90 -7.27 -6.74
C ASN A 113 -1.53 -6.68 -7.10
N LYS A 114 -1.51 -5.55 -7.82
CA LYS A 114 -0.31 -4.79 -8.13
C LYS A 114 -0.54 -3.31 -7.83
N LEU A 115 0.47 -2.65 -7.27
CA LEU A 115 0.43 -1.23 -6.96
C LEU A 115 1.72 -0.54 -7.39
N SER A 116 1.58 0.69 -7.90
CA SER A 116 2.72 1.56 -8.17
C SER A 116 3.16 2.22 -6.86
N VAL A 117 4.44 2.12 -6.53
CA VAL A 117 5.02 2.57 -5.26
C VAL A 117 6.37 3.24 -5.49
N HIS A 118 6.80 4.07 -4.55
CA HIS A 118 8.18 4.56 -4.47
C HIS A 118 9.00 3.63 -3.58
N ILE A 119 10.21 3.30 -4.02
CA ILE A 119 11.18 2.51 -3.27
C ILE A 119 12.50 3.31 -3.26
N PRO A 120 13.16 3.50 -2.10
CA PRO A 120 14.51 4.04 -2.05
C PRO A 120 15.44 3.24 -2.96
N THR A 121 16.24 3.94 -3.77
CA THR A 121 17.21 3.32 -4.68
C THR A 121 18.17 2.37 -3.97
N ALA A 122 18.52 2.68 -2.72
CA ALA A 122 19.36 1.86 -1.86
C ALA A 122 18.73 0.51 -1.44
N ASN A 123 17.42 0.33 -1.62
CA ASN A 123 16.70 -0.90 -1.27
C ASN A 123 16.23 -1.71 -2.50
N LEU A 124 16.63 -1.34 -3.72
CA LEU A 124 16.06 -1.96 -4.92
C LEU A 124 16.38 -3.44 -5.03
N GLU A 125 17.55 -3.87 -4.57
CA GLU A 125 17.96 -5.28 -4.64
C GLU A 125 17.04 -6.14 -3.76
N GLU A 126 16.81 -5.72 -2.52
CA GLU A 126 15.95 -6.37 -1.53
C GLU A 126 14.49 -6.42 -1.97
N PHE A 127 14.06 -5.47 -2.82
CA PHE A 127 12.70 -5.43 -3.36
C PHE A 127 12.47 -6.36 -4.56
N THR A 128 13.51 -6.92 -5.18
CA THR A 128 13.39 -7.82 -6.34
C THR A 128 12.37 -8.96 -6.17
N PRO A 129 12.27 -9.65 -5.01
CA PRO A 129 11.29 -10.71 -4.80
C PRO A 129 9.83 -10.23 -4.85
N TYR A 130 9.60 -8.93 -4.68
CA TYR A 130 8.28 -8.31 -4.52
C TYR A 130 7.77 -7.60 -5.78
N LEU A 131 8.57 -7.46 -6.84
CA LEU A 131 8.19 -6.84 -8.12
C LEU A 131 7.29 -7.75 -8.99
#